data_AF-A0A1Z4V6C0-F1
#
_entry.id   AF-A0A1Z4V6C0-F1
#
_cell.length_a   1.000
_cell.length_b   1.000
_cell.length_c   1.000
_cell.angle_alpha   90.00
_cell.angle_beta   90.00
_cell.angle_gamma   90.00
#
_symmetry.space_group_name_H-M   'P 1'
#
loop_
_entity.id
_entity.type
_entity.pdbx_description
1 polymer ?
#
loop_
_entity_poly.entity_id
_entity_poly.type
_entity_poly.pdbx_seq_one_letter_code
_entity_poly.pdbx_strand_id
1 'polypeptide(L)'
;MSGYTTARVAATPEALQKAYAEMVTRQQEETEKQALFKASADAAKQAEWELHNAVLVMKEAVKGQFGSDSDAAQAVGFKKKSERKRPTKKKTE
;
A
#
# COMPACT_ATOMS: atom_id res chain seq x y z
N MET A 1 -40.79 21.18 21.80
CA MET A 1 -41.64 20.89 20.61
C MET A 1 -42.73 19.92 21.03
N SER A 2 -43.90 20.42 21.44
CA SER A 2 -45.04 19.56 21.83
C SER A 2 -46.29 20.21 21.23
N GLY A 3 -46.77 19.68 20.11
CA GLY A 3 -47.96 20.21 19.44
C GLY A 3 -48.17 19.76 17.99
N TYR A 4 -47.09 19.43 17.27
CA TYR A 4 -47.19 18.97 15.86
C TYR A 4 -47.09 17.45 15.79
N THR A 5 -48.22 16.76 15.98
CA THR A 5 -48.32 15.32 15.76
C THR A 5 -48.99 15.06 14.41
N THR A 6 -48.43 14.15 13.62
CA THR A 6 -48.99 13.76 12.33
C THR A 6 -49.54 12.35 12.43
N ALA A 7 -50.65 12.07 11.72
CA ALA A 7 -51.24 10.73 11.70
C ALA A 7 -50.38 9.69 10.94
N ARG A 8 -49.31 10.14 10.25
CA ARG A 8 -48.41 9.27 9.49
C ARG A 8 -47.36 8.69 10.42
N VAL A 9 -47.39 7.37 10.60
CA VAL A 9 -46.50 6.61 11.50
C VAL A 9 -45.01 6.88 11.24
N ALA A 10 -44.61 7.11 9.99
CA ALA A 10 -43.23 7.41 9.61
C ALA A 10 -42.75 8.83 9.99
N ALA A 11 -43.67 9.76 10.25
CA ALA A 11 -43.37 11.15 10.60
C ALA A 11 -43.61 11.42 12.09
N THR A 12 -43.60 10.37 12.92
CA THR A 12 -43.59 10.50 14.37
C THR A 12 -42.17 10.84 14.84
N PRO A 13 -42.02 11.57 15.96
CA PRO A 13 -40.71 11.90 16.52
C PRO A 13 -39.90 10.65 16.89
N GLU A 14 -40.56 9.58 17.32
CA GLU A 14 -39.92 8.29 17.63
C GLU A 14 -39.34 7.61 16.39
N ALA A 15 -40.09 7.61 15.28
CA ALA A 15 -39.60 7.06 14.01
C ALA A 15 -38.39 7.84 13.48
N LEU A 16 -38.41 9.17 13.62
CA LEU A 16 -37.28 10.03 13.25
C LEU A 16 -36.06 9.80 14.15
N GLN A 17 -36.26 9.68 15.46
CA GLN A 17 -35.16 9.37 16.40
C GLN A 17 -34.54 8.00 16.11
N LYS A 18 -35.37 6.99 15.81
CA LYS A 18 -34.90 5.66 15.42
C LYS A 18 -34.11 5.71 14.11
N ALA A 19 -34.62 6.38 13.08
CA ALA A 19 -33.93 6.53 11.81
C ALA A 19 -32.60 7.29 11.95
N TYR A 20 -32.57 8.32 12.80
CA TYR A 20 -31.35 9.06 13.11
C TYR A 20 -30.32 8.18 13.84
N ALA A 21 -30.75 7.43 14.86
CA ALA A 21 -29.88 6.51 15.58
C ALA A 21 -29.29 5.44 14.64
N GLU A 22 -30.13 4.84 13.77
CA GLU A 22 -29.66 3.87 12.78
C GLU A 22 -28.69 4.51 11.79
N MET A 23 -28.98 5.71 11.28
CA MET A 23 -28.07 6.45 10.40
C MET A 23 -26.70 6.65 11.04
N VAL A 24 -26.66 7.09 12.30
CA VAL A 24 -25.39 7.30 13.02
C VAL A 24 -24.63 5.99 13.19
N THR A 25 -25.31 4.91 13.56
CA THR A 25 -24.67 3.57 13.67
C THR A 25 -24.07 3.12 12.34
N ARG A 26 -24.82 3.27 11.22
CA ARG A 26 -24.30 2.89 9.90
C ARG A 26 -23.12 3.74 9.45
N GLN A 27 -23.11 5.04 9.75
CA GLN A 27 -21.98 5.93 9.45
C GLN A 27 -20.72 5.57 10.26
N GLN A 28 -20.89 5.15 11.52
CA GLN A 28 -19.79 4.65 12.34
C GLN A 28 -19.20 3.37 11.75
N GLU A 29 -20.05 2.40 11.42
CA GLU A 29 -19.61 1.15 10.79
C GLU A 29 -18.89 1.38 9.44
N GLU A 30 -19.38 2.31 8.63
CA GLU A 30 -18.74 2.69 7.37
C GLU A 30 -17.33 3.24 7.63
N THR A 31 -17.20 4.15 8.59
CA THR A 31 -15.93 4.78 8.95
C THR A 31 -14.92 3.74 9.46
N GLU A 32 -15.36 2.81 10.30
CA GLU A 32 -14.52 1.71 10.81
C GLU A 32 -14.03 0.81 9.67
N LYS A 33 -14.91 0.43 8.74
CA LYS A 33 -14.55 -0.40 7.58
C LYS A 33 -13.60 0.33 6.64
N GLN A 34 -13.79 1.62 6.41
CA GLN A 34 -12.88 2.43 5.61
C GLN A 34 -11.49 2.54 6.27
N ALA A 35 -11.43 2.70 7.60
CA ALA A 35 -10.17 2.73 8.33
C ALA A 35 -9.44 1.38 8.25
N LEU A 36 -10.16 0.28 8.42
CA LEU A 36 -9.60 -1.07 8.30
C LEU A 36 -9.06 -1.34 6.89
N PHE A 37 -9.83 -0.96 5.86
CA PHE A 37 -9.39 -1.10 4.47
C PHE A 37 -8.10 -0.33 4.22
N LYS A 38 -8.03 0.95 4.64
CA LYS A 38 -6.83 1.78 4.49
C LYS A 38 -5.63 1.16 5.20
N ALA A 39 -5.79 0.70 6.44
CA ALA A 39 -4.73 0.03 7.19
C ALA A 39 -4.24 -1.24 6.46
N SER A 40 -5.15 -2.05 5.93
CA SER A 40 -4.78 -3.25 5.16
C SER A 40 -4.05 -2.92 3.85
N ALA A 41 -4.47 -1.86 3.16
CA ALA A 41 -3.84 -1.42 1.92
C ALA A 41 -2.43 -0.86 2.16
N ASP A 42 -2.23 -0.13 3.24
CA ASP A 42 -0.92 0.40 3.60
C ASP A 42 0.03 -0.72 4.04
N ALA A 43 -0.46 -1.72 4.79
CA ALA A 43 0.31 -2.92 5.10
C ALA A 43 0.73 -3.71 3.85
N ALA A 44 -0.15 -3.82 2.85
CA ALA A 44 0.19 -4.47 1.58
C ALA A 44 1.32 -3.73 0.83
N LYS A 45 1.23 -2.39 0.74
CA LYS A 45 2.29 -1.58 0.11
C LYS A 45 3.62 -1.68 0.86
N GLN A 46 3.58 -1.72 2.19
CA GLN A 46 4.78 -1.91 3.01
C GLN A 46 5.43 -3.26 2.71
N ALA A 47 4.63 -4.34 2.61
CA ALA A 47 5.12 -5.66 2.25
C ALA A 47 5.72 -5.72 0.82
N GLU A 48 5.14 -5.00 -0.14
CA GLU A 48 5.71 -4.86 -1.48
C GLU A 48 7.09 -4.17 -1.45
N TRP A 49 7.23 -3.13 -0.64
CA TRP A 49 8.49 -2.41 -0.48
C TRP A 49 9.56 -3.27 0.19
N GLU A 50 9.17 -4.03 1.21
CA GLU A 50 10.04 -5.00 1.89
C GLU A 50 10.50 -6.11 0.94
N LEU A 51 9.60 -6.64 0.11
CA LEU A 51 9.94 -7.62 -0.93
C LEU A 51 10.96 -7.03 -1.91
N HIS A 52 10.74 -5.79 -2.39
CA HIS A 52 11.68 -5.11 -3.28
C HIS A 52 13.08 -5.02 -2.65
N ASN A 53 13.16 -4.58 -1.39
CA ASN A 53 14.42 -4.48 -0.66
C ASN A 53 15.07 -5.85 -0.47
N ALA A 54 14.30 -6.89 -0.13
CA ALA A 54 14.81 -8.25 -0.01
C ALA A 54 15.41 -8.77 -1.33
N VAL A 55 14.77 -8.46 -2.47
CA VAL A 55 15.30 -8.79 -3.80
C VAL A 55 16.61 -8.05 -4.08
N LEU A 56 16.72 -6.77 -3.70
CA LEU A 56 17.97 -6.02 -3.84
C LEU A 56 19.10 -6.64 -3.00
N VAL A 57 18.83 -6.94 -1.73
CA VAL A 57 19.79 -7.60 -0.82
C VAL A 57 20.24 -8.96 -1.37
N MET A 58 19.31 -9.78 -1.85
CA MET A 58 19.61 -11.07 -2.49
C MET A 58 20.55 -10.88 -3.69
N LYS A 59 20.23 -9.94 -4.58
CA LYS A 59 21.07 -9.64 -5.75
C LYS A 59 22.47 -9.18 -5.35
N GLU A 60 22.57 -8.32 -4.34
CA GLU A 60 23.85 -7.86 -3.80
C GLU A 60 24.67 -8.98 -3.16
N ALA A 61 24.03 -9.87 -2.40
CA ALA A 61 24.67 -11.04 -1.80
C ALA A 61 25.26 -11.96 -2.88
N VAL A 62 24.50 -12.28 -3.93
CA VAL A 62 24.98 -13.07 -5.07
C VAL A 62 26.17 -12.39 -5.76
N LYS A 63 26.08 -11.09 -6.00
CA LYS A 63 27.16 -10.32 -6.60
C LYS A 63 28.42 -10.28 -5.71
N GLY A 64 28.26 -10.21 -4.39
CA GLY A 64 29.34 -10.23 -3.41
C GLY A 64 30.02 -11.59 -3.31
N GLN A 65 29.24 -12.68 -3.29
CA GLN A 65 29.73 -14.04 -3.14
C GLN A 65 30.43 -14.57 -4.40
N PHE A 66 29.84 -14.35 -5.58
CA PHE A 66 30.35 -14.91 -6.84
C PHE A 66 31.14 -13.90 -7.69
N GLY A 67 31.09 -12.61 -7.33
CA GLY A 67 31.75 -11.54 -8.06
C GLY A 67 30.94 -11.00 -9.24
N SER A 68 31.27 -9.77 -9.63
CA SER A 68 30.50 -8.98 -10.60
C SER A 68 30.56 -9.45 -12.06
N ASP A 69 31.41 -10.43 -12.38
CA ASP A 69 31.61 -10.96 -13.73
C ASP A 69 31.15 -12.42 -13.88
N SER A 70 30.53 -12.99 -12.83
CA SER A 70 30.08 -14.37 -12.80
C SER A 70 28.77 -14.61 -13.55
N ASP A 71 28.56 -15.85 -13.98
CA ASP A 71 27.28 -16.33 -14.53
C ASP A 71 26.15 -16.24 -13.50
N ALA A 72 26.46 -16.46 -12.22
CA ALA A 72 25.50 -16.35 -11.12
C ALA A 72 24.95 -14.92 -10.98
N ALA A 73 25.81 -13.89 -11.07
CA ALA A 73 25.37 -12.50 -11.09
C ALA A 73 24.53 -12.18 -12.35
N GLN A 74 24.85 -12.81 -13.49
CA GLN A 74 24.06 -12.66 -14.72
C GLN A 74 22.67 -13.27 -14.61
N ALA A 75 22.55 -14.45 -13.99
CA ALA A 75 21.29 -15.14 -13.80
C ALA A 75 20.27 -14.34 -12.95
N VAL A 76 20.75 -13.55 -11.98
CA VAL A 76 19.90 -12.65 -11.17
C VAL A 76 19.63 -11.28 -11.81
N GLY A 77 20.04 -11.12 -13.08
CA GLY A 77 19.71 -9.97 -13.92
C GLY A 77 20.77 -8.86 -13.97
N PHE A 78 21.98 -9.07 -13.46
CA PHE A 78 23.07 -8.13 -13.70
C PHE A 78 23.73 -8.36 -15.07
N LYS A 79 24.24 -7.28 -15.66
CA LYS A 79 25.18 -7.42 -16.79
C LYS A 79 26.59 -7.67 -16.27
N LYS A 80 27.26 -8.70 -16.81
CA LYS A 80 28.66 -9.01 -16.56
C LYS A 80 29.56 -7.80 -16.75
N LYS A 81 30.62 -7.71 -15.96
CA LYS A 81 31.56 -6.56 -15.99
C LYS A 81 32.34 -6.52 -17.30
N SER A 82 32.74 -7.69 -17.81
CA SER A 82 33.45 -7.87 -19.09
C SER A 82 32.64 -7.35 -20.29
N GLU A 83 31.32 -7.50 -20.25
CA GLU A 83 30.41 -7.04 -21.32
C GLU A 83 30.07 -5.54 -21.26
N ARG A 84 30.48 -4.83 -20.19
CA ARG A 84 30.24 -3.38 -20.06
C ARG A 84 31.30 -2.59 -20.82
N LYS A 85 30.85 -1.55 -21.55
CA LYS A 85 31.75 -0.57 -22.14
C LYS A 85 32.57 0.08 -21.02
N ARG A 86 33.91 0.04 -21.13
CA ARG A 86 34.80 0.66 -20.14
C ARG A 86 34.58 2.18 -20.10
N PRO A 87 34.48 2.80 -18.91
CA PRO A 87 34.42 4.25 -18.81
C PRO A 87 35.69 4.87 -19.41
N THR A 88 35.53 5.78 -20.36
CA THR A 88 36.63 6.60 -20.89
C THR A 88 36.70 7.88 -20.08
N LYS A 89 37.86 8.20 -19.50
CA LYS A 89 38.07 9.50 -18.84
C LYS A 89 38.02 10.60 -19.91
N LYS A 90 37.26 11.67 -19.68
CA LYS A 90 37.38 12.90 -20.48
C LYS A 90 38.80 13.45 -20.24
N LYS A 91 39.52 13.74 -21.32
CA LYS A 91 40.77 14.50 -21.21
C LYS A 91 40.37 15.93 -20.84
N THR A 92 40.83 16.39 -19.69
CA THR A 92 40.81 17.82 -19.36
C THR A 92 41.97 18.43 -20.13
N GLU A 93 41.67 19.33 -21.07
CA GLU A 93 42.67 20.17 -21.76
C GLU A 93 43.10 21.34 -20.89
#